data_AF-A0A1F4F6A3-F1
#
_entry.id   AF-A0A1F4F6A3-F1
#
_cell.length_a   1.000
_cell.length_b   1.000
_cell.length_c   1.000
_cell.angle_alpha   90.00
_cell.angle_beta   90.00
_cell.angle_gamma   90.00
#
_symmetry.space_group_name_H-M   'P 1'
#
loop_
_entity.id
_entity.type
_entity.pdbx_description
1 polymer ?
#
loop_
_entity_poly.entity_id
_entity_poly.type
_entity_poly.pdbx_seq_one_letter_code
_entity_poly.pdbx_strand_id
1 'polypeptide(L)'
;MSTDLPESDWKAFRKLREVALERFCERILAEVGRIASDAKRTSHARYLAAYELIQERDHQIARAFNNPRRSVVVAQLATMMSLDLISQEELHSFTPRTQSVVEALRQPIRRARATNDRPGR
;
A
#
# COMPACT_ATOMS: atom_id res chain seq x y z
N MET A 1 -21.58 -16.21 9.38
CA MET A 1 -20.25 -16.49 9.96
C MET A 1 -19.68 -15.17 10.46
N SER A 2 -19.71 -14.88 11.76
CA SER A 2 -19.20 -13.58 12.25
C SER A 2 -17.71 -13.45 11.99
N THR A 3 -17.37 -12.48 11.14
CA THR A 3 -16.02 -12.05 10.75
C THR A 3 -15.45 -11.09 11.80
N ASP A 4 -15.68 -11.35 13.08
CA ASP A 4 -15.15 -10.48 14.12
C ASP A 4 -13.68 -10.84 14.35
N LEU A 5 -12.82 -9.85 14.10
CA LEU A 5 -11.39 -9.96 14.31
C LEU A 5 -11.14 -10.08 15.83
N PRO A 6 -10.34 -11.05 16.30
CA PRO A 6 -9.96 -11.14 17.71
C PRO A 6 -9.41 -9.80 18.22
N GLU A 7 -9.69 -9.44 19.48
CA GLU A 7 -9.22 -8.17 20.04
C GLU A 7 -7.67 -8.09 20.08
N SER A 8 -6.99 -9.23 20.20
CA SER A 8 -5.54 -9.34 20.06
C SER A 8 -5.06 -8.91 18.68
N ASP A 9 -5.71 -9.43 17.63
CA ASP A 9 -5.41 -9.14 16.22
C ASP A 9 -5.73 -7.68 15.89
N TRP A 10 -6.77 -7.11 16.50
CA TRP A 10 -7.10 -5.70 16.35
C TRP A 10 -6.01 -4.77 16.92
N LYS A 11 -5.47 -5.11 18.09
CA LYS A 11 -4.34 -4.36 18.69
C LYS A 11 -3.07 -4.50 17.86
N ALA A 12 -2.75 -5.70 17.39
CA ALA A 12 -1.62 -5.95 16.49
C ALA A 12 -1.76 -5.16 15.19
N PHE A 13 -2.94 -5.20 14.57
CA PHE A 13 -3.25 -4.45 13.35
C PHE A 13 -3.03 -2.96 13.52
N ARG A 14 -3.49 -2.35 14.62
CA ARG A 14 -3.35 -0.89 14.81
C ARG A 14 -1.89 -0.44 14.82
N LYS A 15 -1.03 -1.16 15.55
CA LYS A 15 0.40 -0.88 15.61
C LYS A 15 1.06 -1.06 14.25
N LEU A 16 0.77 -2.19 13.59
CA LEU A 16 1.34 -2.52 12.30
C LEU A 16 0.88 -1.54 11.19
N ARG A 17 -0.38 -1.08 11.25
CA ARG A 17 -0.94 -0.10 10.33
C ARG A 17 -0.14 1.21 10.33
N GLU A 18 0.23 1.71 11.50
CA GLU A 18 0.99 2.95 11.62
C GLU A 18 2.39 2.81 11.03
N VAL A 19 3.09 1.71 11.35
CA VAL A 19 4.41 1.42 10.79
C VAL A 19 4.35 1.20 9.26
N ALA A 20 3.36 0.47 8.77
CA ALA A 20 3.18 0.21 7.35
C ALA A 20 2.83 1.48 6.57
N LEU A 21 2.08 2.40 7.17
CA LEU A 21 1.77 3.71 6.56
C LEU A 21 3.05 4.54 6.42
N GLU A 22 3.85 4.62 7.46
CA GLU A 22 5.11 5.38 7.44
C GLU A 22 6.06 4.84 6.35
N ARG A 23 6.28 3.52 6.32
CA ARG A 23 7.09 2.86 5.29
C ARG A 23 6.58 3.16 3.88
N PHE A 24 5.26 3.24 3.70
CA PHE A 24 4.69 3.54 2.39
C PHE A 24 4.91 5.01 2.01
N CYS A 25 4.69 5.93 2.94
CA CYS A 25 4.97 7.35 2.75
C CYS A 25 6.45 7.60 2.40
N GLU A 26 7.39 6.98 3.12
CA GLU A 26 8.82 7.03 2.82
C GLU A 26 9.12 6.57 1.39
N ARG A 27 8.53 5.43 0.97
CA ARG A 27 8.70 4.89 -0.40
C ARG A 27 8.15 5.84 -1.46
N ILE A 28 6.96 6.43 -1.23
CA ILE A 28 6.33 7.40 -2.13
C ILE A 28 7.21 8.64 -2.26
N LEU A 29 7.69 9.19 -1.14
CA LEU A 29 8.55 10.37 -1.15
C LEU A 29 9.87 10.10 -1.88
N ALA A 30 10.46 8.91 -1.72
CA ALA A 30 11.65 8.50 -2.47
C ALA A 30 11.38 8.35 -3.98
N GLU A 31 10.20 7.85 -4.39
CA GLU A 31 9.78 7.80 -5.80
C GLU A 31 9.60 9.22 -6.37
N VAL A 32 8.92 10.11 -5.65
CA VAL A 32 8.73 11.51 -6.03
C VAL A 32 10.08 12.22 -6.16
N GLY A 33 11.00 12.03 -5.21
CA GLY A 33 12.34 12.61 -5.26
C GLY A 33 13.15 12.18 -6.50
N ARG A 34 13.00 10.92 -6.94
CA ARG A 34 13.61 10.43 -8.19
C ARG A 34 13.01 11.09 -9.42
N ILE A 35 11.69 11.28 -9.47
CA ILE A 35 11.03 11.99 -10.58
C ILE A 35 11.43 13.47 -10.60
N ALA A 36 11.48 14.11 -9.44
CA ALA A 36 11.82 15.52 -9.30
C ALA A 36 13.29 15.81 -9.69
N SER A 37 14.20 14.85 -9.48
CA SER A 37 15.62 14.99 -9.82
C SER A 37 15.98 14.54 -11.25
N ASP A 38 15.02 14.06 -12.05
CA ASP A 38 15.27 13.61 -13.43
C ASP A 38 15.60 14.78 -14.38
N ALA A 39 16.89 15.11 -14.49
CA ALA A 39 17.41 16.19 -15.32
C ALA A 39 17.14 16.02 -16.83
N LYS A 40 16.70 14.84 -17.29
CA LYS A 40 16.34 14.61 -18.70
C LYS A 40 14.97 15.18 -19.06
N ARG A 41 14.16 15.56 -18.06
CA ARG A 41 12.81 16.09 -18.23
C ARG A 41 12.75 17.58 -17.91
N THR A 42 11.87 18.31 -18.59
CA THR A 42 11.56 19.70 -18.24
C THR A 42 10.94 19.78 -16.84
N SER A 43 11.03 20.94 -16.19
CA SER A 43 10.43 21.14 -14.86
C SER A 43 8.93 20.87 -14.83
N HIS A 44 8.20 21.27 -15.88
CA HIS A 44 6.77 20.99 -16.01
C HIS A 44 6.47 19.48 -16.16
N ALA A 45 7.25 18.77 -16.98
CA ALA A 45 7.08 17.32 -17.15
C ALA A 45 7.37 16.54 -15.87
N ARG A 46 8.37 16.97 -15.07
CA ARG A 46 8.64 16.39 -13.75
C ARG A 46 7.50 16.64 -12.77
N TYR A 47 6.97 17.86 -12.75
CA TYR A 47 5.82 18.22 -11.90
C TYR A 47 4.60 17.34 -12.20
N LEU A 48 4.22 17.20 -13.48
CA LEU A 48 3.07 16.38 -13.87
C LEU A 48 3.27 14.91 -13.50
N ALA A 49 4.45 14.34 -13.77
CA ALA A 49 4.76 12.96 -13.43
C ALA A 49 4.72 12.71 -11.91
N ALA A 50 5.19 13.65 -11.10
CA ALA A 50 5.09 13.55 -9.64
C ALA A 50 3.65 13.64 -9.16
N TYR A 51 2.85 14.54 -9.75
CA TYR A 51 1.43 14.69 -9.43
C TYR A 51 0.62 13.43 -9.74
N GLU A 52 0.79 12.85 -10.93
CA GLU A 52 0.15 11.59 -11.33
C GLU A 52 0.51 10.44 -10.38
N LEU A 53 1.79 10.34 -10.00
CA LEU A 53 2.24 9.34 -9.03
C LEU A 53 1.54 9.53 -7.68
N ILE A 54 1.48 10.76 -7.16
CA ILE A 54 0.85 11.05 -5.88
C ILE A 54 -0.64 10.65 -5.90
N GLN A 55 -1.37 10.97 -6.97
CA GLN A 55 -2.78 10.58 -7.08
C GLN A 55 -2.97 9.06 -7.04
N GLU A 56 -2.17 8.32 -7.80
CA GLU A 56 -2.22 6.86 -7.80
C GLU A 56 -1.91 6.28 -6.40
N ARG A 57 -0.90 6.84 -5.71
CA ARG A 57 -0.51 6.39 -4.38
C ARG A 57 -1.54 6.77 -3.32
N ASP A 58 -2.21 7.91 -3.44
CA ASP A 58 -3.29 8.32 -2.55
C ASP A 58 -4.48 7.35 -2.63
N HIS A 59 -4.83 6.87 -3.84
CA HIS A 59 -5.83 5.80 -3.99
C HIS A 59 -5.43 4.50 -3.28
N GLN A 60 -4.15 4.14 -3.32
CA GLN A 60 -3.63 2.97 -2.61
C GLN A 60 -3.65 3.17 -1.10
N ILE A 61 -3.29 4.38 -0.61
CA ILE A 61 -3.39 4.75 0.80
C ILE A 61 -4.84 4.64 1.26
N ALA A 62 -5.78 5.20 0.51
CA ALA A 62 -7.19 5.17 0.85
C ALA A 62 -7.72 3.74 0.97
N ARG A 63 -7.34 2.85 0.04
CA ARG A 63 -7.76 1.45 0.07
C ARG A 63 -7.15 0.66 1.23
N ALA A 64 -5.87 0.89 1.53
CA ALA A 64 -5.15 0.11 2.53
C ALA A 64 -5.39 0.63 3.96
N PHE A 65 -5.52 1.94 4.17
CA PHE A 65 -5.43 2.55 5.51
C PHE A 65 -6.70 3.27 5.98
N ASN A 66 -7.57 3.75 5.08
CA ASN A 66 -8.71 4.57 5.49
C ASN A 66 -9.85 3.75 6.09
N ASN A 67 -10.55 4.32 7.08
CA ASN A 67 -11.76 3.77 7.71
C ASN A 67 -11.63 2.29 8.15
N PRO A 68 -10.67 1.96 9.03
CA PRO A 68 -10.51 0.60 9.52
C PRO A 68 -11.73 0.18 10.33
N ARG A 69 -12.43 -0.86 9.86
CA ARG A 69 -13.54 -1.53 10.54
C ARG A 69 -13.20 -3.01 10.70
N ARG A 70 -13.62 -3.66 11.78
CA ARG A 70 -13.29 -5.08 12.03
C ARG A 70 -13.61 -6.00 10.86
N SER A 71 -14.71 -5.74 10.16
CA SER A 71 -15.12 -6.48 8.95
C SER A 71 -14.25 -6.23 7.71
N VAL A 72 -13.45 -5.17 7.69
CA VAL A 72 -12.64 -4.72 6.54
C VAL A 72 -11.13 -4.92 6.79
N VAL A 73 -10.69 -5.06 8.04
CA VAL A 73 -9.26 -5.21 8.40
C VAL A 73 -8.59 -6.34 7.65
N VAL A 74 -9.25 -7.48 7.48
CA VAL A 74 -8.65 -8.63 6.79
C VAL A 74 -8.34 -8.31 5.32
N ALA A 75 -9.23 -7.57 4.65
CA ALA A 75 -8.99 -7.09 3.29
C ALA A 75 -7.91 -6.00 3.23
N GLN A 76 -7.83 -5.13 4.26
CA GLN A 76 -6.76 -4.14 4.38
C GLN A 76 -5.40 -4.78 4.59
N LEU A 77 -5.29 -5.78 5.47
CA LEU A 77 -4.08 -6.58 5.68
C LEU A 77 -3.62 -7.26 4.39
N ALA A 78 -4.55 -7.91 3.67
CA ALA A 78 -4.24 -8.51 2.37
C ALA A 78 -3.74 -7.46 1.35
N THR A 79 -4.29 -6.24 1.37
CA THR A 79 -3.83 -5.14 0.51
C THR A 79 -2.44 -4.66 0.92
N MET A 80 -2.18 -4.44 2.21
CA MET A 80 -0.86 -4.04 2.72
C MET A 80 0.23 -5.08 2.43
N MET A 81 -0.10 -6.37 2.56
CA MET A 81 0.78 -7.47 2.14
C MET A 81 1.00 -7.51 0.64
N SER A 82 -0.04 -7.25 -0.15
CA SER A 82 0.11 -7.14 -1.59
C SER A 82 1.04 -5.97 -1.92
N LEU A 83 0.99 -4.85 -1.22
CA LEU A 83 1.89 -3.71 -1.45
C LEU A 83 3.32 -3.89 -0.87
N ASP A 84 3.65 -5.09 -0.37
CA ASP A 84 4.91 -5.40 0.31
C ASP A 84 5.24 -4.36 1.43
N LEU A 85 4.22 -3.99 2.21
CA LEU A 85 4.34 -3.06 3.36
C LEU A 85 4.50 -3.79 4.70
N ILE A 86 4.09 -5.07 4.72
CA ILE A 86 4.11 -5.95 5.88
C ILE A 86 4.85 -7.23 5.49
N SER A 87 5.77 -7.70 6.34
CA SER A 87 6.48 -8.97 6.13
C SER A 87 5.65 -10.18 6.57
N GLN A 88 6.04 -11.37 6.12
CA GLN A 88 5.42 -12.62 6.60
C GLN A 88 5.62 -12.84 8.10
N GLU A 89 6.76 -12.39 8.65
CA GLU A 89 7.05 -12.46 10.07
C GLU A 89 6.12 -11.55 10.89
N GLU A 90 5.83 -10.35 10.38
CA GLU A 90 4.85 -9.44 10.99
C GLU A 90 3.43 -10.02 10.92
N LEU A 91 3.11 -10.79 9.88
CA LEU A 91 1.83 -11.52 9.78
C LEU A 91 1.72 -12.66 10.81
N HIS A 92 2.83 -13.27 11.23
CA HIS A 92 2.81 -14.30 12.27
C HIS A 92 2.33 -13.80 13.64
N SER A 93 2.30 -12.47 13.87
CA SER A 93 1.75 -11.87 15.09
C SER A 93 0.22 -11.97 15.20
N PHE A 94 -0.47 -12.34 14.12
CA PHE A 94 -1.92 -12.53 14.07
C PHE A 94 -2.32 -13.98 14.34
N THR A 95 -3.59 -14.23 14.68
CA THR A 95 -4.09 -15.60 14.81
C THR A 95 -4.02 -16.39 13.48
N PRO A 96 -3.84 -17.73 13.51
CA PRO A 96 -3.78 -18.56 12.30
C PRO A 96 -5.00 -18.40 11.37
N ARG A 97 -6.18 -18.15 11.95
CA ARG A 97 -7.40 -17.85 11.20
C ARG A 97 -7.23 -16.57 10.36
N THR A 98 -6.73 -15.51 10.97
CA THR A 98 -6.49 -14.23 10.28
C THR A 98 -5.43 -14.39 9.19
N GLN A 99 -4.32 -15.07 9.48
CA GLN A 99 -3.27 -15.35 8.51
C GLN A 99 -3.82 -16.06 7.27
N SER A 100 -4.58 -17.14 7.47
CA SER A 100 -5.14 -17.96 6.37
C SER A 100 -6.08 -17.15 5.48
N VAL A 101 -6.92 -16.28 6.05
CA VAL A 101 -7.86 -15.46 5.25
C VAL A 101 -7.11 -14.34 4.53
N VAL A 102 -6.09 -13.74 5.15
CA VAL A 102 -5.25 -12.73 4.50
C VAL A 102 -4.52 -13.32 3.30
N GLU A 103 -3.93 -14.51 3.44
CA GLU A 103 -3.26 -15.21 2.33
C GLU A 103 -4.23 -15.57 1.20
N ALA A 104 -5.43 -16.04 1.53
CA ALA A 104 -6.45 -16.36 0.52
C ALA A 104 -6.96 -15.12 -0.24
N LEU A 105 -7.01 -13.96 0.42
CA LEU A 105 -7.44 -12.68 -0.18
C LEU A 105 -6.30 -11.90 -0.86
N ARG A 106 -5.06 -12.32 -0.66
CA ARG A 106 -3.89 -11.67 -1.25
C ARG A 106 -4.01 -11.73 -2.76
N GLN A 107 -4.13 -10.57 -3.39
CA GLN A 107 -4.14 -10.50 -4.84
C GLN A 107 -2.70 -10.29 -5.34
N PRO A 108 -2.29 -10.96 -6.43
CA PRO A 108 -1.03 -10.61 -7.06
C PRO A 108 -1.08 -9.15 -7.46
N ILE A 109 -0.06 -8.38 -7.08
CA ILE A 109 0.08 -6.98 -7.49
C ILE A 109 -0.03 -6.96 -9.01
N ARG A 110 -1.08 -6.35 -9.55
CA ARG A 110 -1.02 -5.88 -10.93
C ARG A 110 0.07 -4.83 -10.94
N ARG A 111 1.30 -5.23 -11.28
CA ARG A 111 2.38 -4.28 -11.55
C ARG A 111 1.79 -3.27 -12.51
N ALA A 112 1.71 -2.02 -12.04
CA ALA A 112 1.19 -0.92 -12.86
C ALA A 112 1.90 -1.03 -14.21
N ARG A 113 1.11 -1.04 -15.29
CA ARG A 113 1.64 -0.96 -16.64
C ARG A 113 2.69 0.13 -16.62
N ALA A 114 3.94 -0.22 -16.91
CA ALA A 114 4.92 0.77 -17.29
C ALA A 114 4.26 1.56 -18.41
N THR A 115 3.89 2.80 -18.16
CA THR A 115 3.54 3.77 -19.18
C THR A 115 4.82 4.05 -19.94
N ASN A 116 5.19 3.08 -20.78
CA ASN A 116 6.17 3.26 -21.82
C ASN A 116 5.54 4.18 -22.86
N ASP A 117 6.30 5.20 -23.25
CA ASP A 117 6.13 6.04 -24.43
C ASP A 117 4.77 6.69 -24.69
N ARG A 118 4.65 7.96 -24.26
CA ARG A 118 4.14 8.98 -25.19
C ARG A 118 5.34 9.75 -25.74
N PRO A 119 5.70 9.60 -27.03
CA PRO A 119 6.65 10.50 -27.65
C PRO A 119 6.01 11.89 -27.71
N GLY A 120 6.85 12.91 -27.52
CA GLY A 120 6.44 14.30 -27.42
C GLY A 120 5.62 14.81 -28.61
N ARG A 121 4.83 15.83 -28.32
CA ARG A 121 4.34 16.79 -29.30
C ARG A 121 4.65 18.19 -28.79
#